data_AF-F0I093-F1
#
_entry.id   AF-F0I093-F1
#
_cell.length_a   1.000
_cell.length_b   1.000
_cell.length_c   1.000
_cell.angle_alpha   90.00
_cell.angle_beta   90.00
_cell.angle_gamma   90.00
#
_symmetry.space_group_name_H-M   'P 1'
#
loop_
_entity.id
_entity.type
_entity.pdbx_description
1 polymer ?
#
loop_
_entity_poly.entity_id
_entity_poly.type
_entity_poly.pdbx_seq_one_letter_code
_entity_poly.pdbx_strand_id
1 'polypeptide(L)'
;MKSNKTIIKLVQQDSRKLSQKRFYRPTFRMHLTSGEILEKLLSCSQELREHYKLYQLLLFHFQEKKTEHFFGLIKDTISYVNPIFQIVFKTFLKNKDKILNALELPYSNAKLEATNNFIKVIKRNAFGFRNFDNFKTRILIALNIKKERTDLVLSRL
;
A
#
# COMPACT_ATOMS: atom_id res chain seq x y z
N MET A 1 19.17 7.72 -9.15
CA MET A 1 17.86 7.02 -9.10
C MET A 1 17.13 6.98 -7.74
N LYS A 2 17.74 7.37 -6.60
CA LYS A 2 17.05 7.39 -5.28
C LYS A 2 16.03 8.54 -5.11
N SER A 3 16.22 9.67 -5.80
CA SER A 3 15.39 10.90 -5.64
C SER A 3 13.92 10.73 -6.07
N ASN A 4 13.67 10.09 -7.21
CA ASN A 4 12.30 9.94 -7.75
C ASN A 4 11.39 9.04 -6.89
N LYS A 5 11.94 7.98 -6.29
CA LYS A 5 11.16 7.10 -5.40
C LYS A 5 10.67 7.82 -4.15
N THR A 6 11.44 8.78 -3.64
CA THR A 6 11.06 9.58 -2.46
C THR A 6 9.96 10.58 -2.79
N ILE A 7 10.01 11.19 -3.99
CA ILE A 7 8.98 12.12 -4.46
C ILE A 7 7.65 11.39 -4.69
N ILE A 8 7.66 10.23 -5.35
CA ILE A 8 6.43 9.44 -5.58
C ILE A 8 5.79 9.02 -4.26
N LYS A 9 6.60 8.58 -3.28
CA LYS A 9 6.10 8.25 -1.93
C LYS A 9 5.45 9.45 -1.24
N LEU A 10 6.00 10.65 -1.42
CA LEU A 10 5.44 11.87 -0.86
C LEU A 10 4.08 12.21 -1.49
N VAL A 11 3.94 12.08 -2.82
CA VAL A 11 2.67 12.32 -3.53
C VAL A 11 1.59 11.31 -3.11
N GLN A 12 1.96 10.09 -2.74
CA GLN A 12 1.02 9.07 -2.28
C GLN A 12 0.70 9.15 -0.78
N GLN A 13 1.44 9.96 -0.01
CA GLN A 13 1.21 10.08 1.42
C GLN A 13 -0.11 10.80 1.70
N ASP A 14 -0.80 10.39 2.77
CA ASP A 14 -1.97 11.10 3.28
C ASP A 14 -1.58 12.55 3.61
N SER A 15 -2.21 13.49 2.93
CA SER A 15 -2.00 14.94 3.10
C SER A 15 -2.12 15.39 4.55
N ARG A 16 -3.01 14.76 5.34
CA ARG A 16 -3.23 15.06 6.77
C ARG A 16 -2.06 14.64 7.67
N LYS A 17 -1.19 13.76 7.17
CA LYS A 17 -0.05 13.18 7.90
C LYS A 17 1.29 13.68 7.39
N LEU A 18 1.31 14.77 6.61
CA LEU A 18 2.56 15.35 6.11
C LEU A 18 3.36 15.97 7.25
N SER A 19 4.66 15.68 7.27
CA SER A 19 5.56 16.23 8.28
C SER A 19 5.79 17.72 8.07
N GLN A 20 5.66 18.48 9.16
CA GLN A 20 6.01 19.90 9.21
C GLN A 20 7.52 20.14 9.44
N LYS A 21 8.31 19.06 9.63
CA LYS A 21 9.75 19.18 9.83
C LYS A 21 10.41 19.61 8.52
N ARG A 22 11.15 20.72 8.58
CA ARG A 22 11.97 21.19 7.45
C ARG A 22 13.24 20.35 7.32
N PHE A 23 13.59 19.98 6.09
CA PHE A 23 14.84 19.32 5.76
C PHE A 23 15.37 19.81 4.41
N TYR A 24 16.68 19.72 4.22
CA TYR A 24 17.31 20.14 2.99
C TYR A 24 16.92 19.23 1.82
N ARG A 25 16.50 19.81 0.69
CA ARG A 25 16.27 19.08 -0.57
C ARG A 25 17.20 19.54 -1.68
N PRO A 26 18.09 18.66 -2.17
CA PRO A 26 18.98 18.98 -3.28
C PRO A 26 18.26 19.45 -4.54
N THR A 27 17.08 18.91 -4.86
CA THR A 27 16.30 19.28 -6.06
C THR A 27 15.90 20.76 -6.07
N PHE A 28 15.60 21.31 -4.89
CA PHE A 28 15.18 22.71 -4.75
C PHE A 28 16.29 23.60 -4.16
N ARG A 29 17.40 23.00 -3.71
CA ARG A 29 18.53 23.67 -3.03
C ARG A 29 18.12 24.49 -1.80
N MET A 30 17.08 24.06 -1.08
CA MET A 30 16.53 24.77 0.08
C MET A 30 15.95 23.81 1.13
N HIS A 31 15.75 24.32 2.35
CA HIS A 31 15.05 23.60 3.42
C HIS A 31 13.55 23.76 3.26
N LEU A 32 12.84 22.65 3.04
CA LEU A 32 11.40 22.64 2.81
C LEU A 32 10.72 21.61 3.70
N THR A 33 9.45 21.84 3.99
CA THR A 33 8.54 20.82 4.54
C THR A 33 8.07 19.87 3.43
N SER A 34 7.54 18.72 3.83
CA SER A 34 6.90 17.79 2.90
C SER A 34 5.73 18.43 2.12
N GLY A 35 4.97 19.33 2.76
CA GLY A 35 3.88 20.08 2.13
C GLY A 35 4.38 21.10 1.10
N GLU A 36 5.40 21.89 1.43
CA GLU A 36 5.96 22.88 0.50
C GLU A 36 6.57 22.22 -0.75
N ILE A 37 7.20 21.04 -0.58
CA ILE A 37 7.69 20.25 -1.71
C ILE A 37 6.53 19.80 -2.59
N LEU A 38 5.45 19.29 -1.98
CA LEU A 38 4.29 18.82 -2.71
C LEU A 38 3.63 19.97 -3.50
N GLU A 39 3.40 21.12 -2.88
CA GLU A 39 2.84 22.29 -3.57
C GLU A 39 3.67 22.72 -4.77
N LYS A 40 5.01 22.76 -4.63
CA LYS A 40 5.92 23.04 -5.75
C LYS A 40 5.84 22.00 -6.87
N LEU A 41 5.56 20.73 -6.56
CA LEU A 41 5.39 19.68 -7.56
C LEU A 41 4.03 19.80 -8.26
N LEU A 42 2.97 20.07 -7.50
CA LEU A 42 1.61 20.23 -8.02
C LEU A 42 1.47 21.52 -8.84
N SER A 43 2.27 22.55 -8.56
CA SER A 43 2.29 23.78 -9.37
C SER A 43 2.88 23.57 -10.76
N CYS A 44 3.62 22.47 -11.00
CA CYS A 44 4.20 22.18 -12.31
C CYS A 44 3.18 21.64 -13.32
N SER A 45 2.07 21.06 -12.87
CA SER A 45 1.06 20.48 -13.77
C SER A 45 -0.33 20.50 -13.14
N GLN A 46 -1.26 21.17 -13.82
CA GLN A 46 -2.66 21.20 -13.43
C GLN A 46 -3.29 19.80 -13.47
N GLU A 47 -2.94 19.00 -14.49
CA GLU A 47 -3.39 17.61 -14.58
C GLU A 47 -2.93 16.80 -13.37
N LEU A 48 -1.66 16.92 -12.96
CA LEU A 48 -1.14 16.23 -11.77
C LEU A 48 -1.89 16.66 -10.50
N ARG A 49 -2.20 17.95 -10.38
CA ARG A 49 -2.94 18.52 -9.25
C ARG A 49 -4.36 17.97 -9.14
N GLU A 50 -5.06 17.84 -10.27
CA GLU A 50 -6.41 17.26 -10.30
C GLU A 50 -6.40 15.78 -9.92
N HIS A 51 -5.48 15.00 -10.49
CA HIS A 51 -5.32 13.60 -10.13
C HIS A 51 -4.93 13.40 -8.67
N TYR A 52 -4.05 14.26 -8.14
CA TYR A 52 -3.67 14.22 -6.73
C TYR A 52 -4.88 14.47 -5.82
N LYS A 53 -5.70 15.49 -6.11
CA LYS A 53 -6.92 15.79 -5.34
C LYS A 53 -7.89 14.61 -5.33
N LEU A 54 -8.16 14.02 -6.51
CA LEU A 54 -9.02 12.86 -6.62
C LEU A 54 -8.46 11.67 -5.81
N TYR A 55 -7.17 11.39 -5.93
CA TYR A 55 -6.51 10.34 -5.17
C TYR A 55 -6.62 10.56 -3.66
N GLN A 56 -6.38 11.78 -3.17
CA GLN A 56 -6.47 12.10 -1.73
C GLN A 56 -7.91 11.96 -1.21
N LEU A 57 -8.91 12.36 -2.00
CA LEU A 57 -10.31 12.21 -1.62
C LEU A 57 -10.72 10.73 -1.57
N LEU A 58 -10.30 9.92 -2.53
CA LEU A 58 -10.48 8.47 -2.51
C LEU A 58 -9.78 7.84 -1.29
N LEU A 59 -8.53 8.23 -1.03
CA LEU A 59 -7.76 7.74 0.12
C LEU A 59 -8.46 8.08 1.44
N PHE A 60 -9.01 9.29 1.56
CA PHE A 60 -9.78 9.72 2.71
C PHE A 60 -11.01 8.84 2.92
N HIS A 61 -11.88 8.69 1.92
CA HIS A 61 -13.08 7.86 2.05
C HIS A 61 -12.74 6.40 2.35
N PHE A 62 -11.65 5.88 1.78
CA PHE A 62 -11.18 4.53 2.07
C PHE A 62 -10.73 4.36 3.53
N GLN A 63 -9.92 5.29 4.06
CA GLN A 63 -9.42 5.22 5.44
C GLN A 63 -10.51 5.44 6.47
N GLU A 64 -11.48 6.32 6.19
CA GLU A 64 -12.64 6.57 7.05
C GLU A 64 -13.73 5.50 6.88
N LYS A 65 -13.49 4.46 6.08
CA LYS A 65 -14.45 3.37 5.78
C LYS A 65 -15.80 3.86 5.24
N LYS A 66 -15.80 5.01 4.56
CA LYS A 66 -16.97 5.63 3.91
C LYS A 66 -17.20 5.00 2.54
N THR A 67 -17.67 3.76 2.52
CA THR A 67 -17.80 2.93 1.32
C THR A 67 -18.71 3.54 0.26
N GLU A 68 -19.86 4.10 0.66
CA GLU A 68 -20.80 4.74 -0.25
C GLU A 68 -20.18 5.95 -0.94
N HIS A 69 -19.52 6.83 -0.19
CA HIS A 69 -18.83 7.99 -0.75
C HIS A 69 -17.63 7.59 -1.63
N PHE A 70 -16.89 6.55 -1.26
CA PHE A 70 -15.78 6.04 -2.05
C PHE A 70 -16.24 5.57 -3.44
N PHE A 71 -17.28 4.72 -3.49
CA PHE A 71 -17.79 4.20 -4.76
C PHE A 71 -18.65 5.23 -5.51
N GLY A 72 -19.33 6.14 -4.82
CA GLY A 72 -20.02 7.28 -5.42
C GLY A 72 -19.05 8.15 -6.20
N LEU A 73 -17.96 8.59 -5.56
CA LEU A 73 -16.91 9.37 -6.19
C LEU A 73 -16.31 8.67 -7.42
N ILE A 74 -16.09 7.35 -7.36
CA ILE A 74 -15.61 6.58 -8.51
C ILE A 74 -16.62 6.64 -9.67
N LYS A 75 -17.90 6.42 -9.40
CA LYS A 75 -18.95 6.45 -10.44
C LYS A 75 -19.09 7.83 -11.07
N ASP A 76 -19.02 8.88 -10.27
CA ASP A 76 -19.18 10.26 -10.72
C ASP A 76 -18.00 10.71 -11.59
N THR A 77 -16.80 10.18 -11.32
CA THR A 77 -15.55 10.62 -11.99
C THR A 77 -15.16 9.77 -13.19
N ILE A 78 -15.67 8.54 -13.31
CA ILE A 78 -15.19 7.55 -14.29
C ILE A 78 -15.30 7.99 -15.75
N SER A 79 -16.22 8.90 -16.08
CA SER A 79 -16.47 9.34 -17.45
C SER A 79 -15.44 10.34 -17.99
N TYR A 80 -14.78 11.10 -17.12
CA TYR A 80 -13.88 12.19 -17.51
C TYR A 80 -12.45 12.06 -16.96
N VAL A 81 -12.17 11.12 -16.06
CA VAL A 81 -10.81 10.85 -15.60
C VAL A 81 -9.94 10.24 -16.69
N ASN A 82 -8.61 10.38 -16.54
CA ASN A 82 -7.64 9.79 -17.45
C ASN A 82 -7.88 8.28 -17.66
N PRO A 83 -7.71 7.73 -18.88
CA PRO A 83 -7.97 6.33 -19.21
C PRO A 83 -7.31 5.31 -18.26
N ILE A 84 -6.13 5.62 -17.72
CA ILE A 84 -5.45 4.76 -16.75
C ILE A 84 -6.30 4.61 -15.46
N PHE A 85 -6.85 5.72 -14.95
CA PHE A 85 -7.74 5.69 -13.80
C PHE A 85 -9.05 4.98 -14.12
N GLN A 86 -9.58 5.12 -15.35
CA GLN A 86 -10.80 4.41 -15.75
C GLN A 86 -10.63 2.88 -15.64
N ILE A 87 -9.48 2.33 -16.03
CA ILE A 87 -9.19 0.89 -15.91
C ILE A 87 -9.19 0.45 -14.44
N VAL A 88 -8.53 1.24 -13.57
CA VAL A 88 -8.48 0.97 -12.13
C VAL A 88 -9.87 1.04 -11.52
N PHE A 89 -10.65 2.06 -11.86
CA PHE A 89 -12.02 2.27 -11.36
C PHE A 89 -12.98 1.18 -11.83
N LYS A 90 -12.91 0.75 -13.09
CA LYS A 90 -13.66 -0.42 -13.58
C LYS A 90 -13.31 -1.67 -12.80
N THR A 91 -12.03 -1.86 -12.46
CA THR A 91 -11.57 -2.99 -11.65
C THR A 91 -12.10 -2.93 -10.22
N PHE A 92 -12.14 -1.74 -9.61
CA PHE A 92 -12.72 -1.54 -8.29
C PHE A 92 -14.22 -1.81 -8.28
N LEU A 93 -14.96 -1.32 -9.29
CA LEU A 93 -16.40 -1.59 -9.42
C LEU A 93 -16.68 -3.08 -9.64
N LYS A 94 -15.89 -3.75 -10.47
CA LYS A 94 -16.00 -5.21 -10.69
C LYS A 94 -15.77 -6.04 -9.42
N ASN A 95 -14.89 -5.57 -8.53
CA ASN A 95 -14.55 -6.25 -7.27
C ASN A 95 -15.14 -5.54 -6.04
N LYS A 96 -16.26 -4.82 -6.21
CA LYS A 96 -16.87 -3.99 -5.15
C LYS A 96 -17.05 -4.77 -3.85
N ASP A 97 -17.66 -5.95 -3.90
CA ASP A 97 -17.97 -6.74 -2.70
C ASP A 97 -16.71 -7.15 -1.93
N LYS A 98 -15.61 -7.46 -2.65
CA LYS A 98 -14.32 -7.78 -2.02
C LYS A 98 -13.72 -6.58 -1.30
N ILE A 99 -13.85 -5.39 -1.89
CA ILE A 99 -13.36 -4.14 -1.31
C ILE A 99 -14.22 -3.75 -0.10
N LEU A 100 -15.53 -3.91 -0.18
CA LEU A 100 -16.45 -3.71 0.95
C LEU A 100 -16.06 -4.62 2.12
N ASN A 101 -15.91 -5.93 1.86
CA ASN A 101 -15.47 -6.88 2.87
C ASN A 101 -14.12 -6.51 3.48
N ALA A 102 -13.17 -6.00 2.69
CA ALA A 102 -11.88 -5.55 3.20
C ALA A 102 -11.96 -4.28 4.08
N LEU A 103 -12.98 -3.44 3.88
CA LEU A 103 -13.20 -2.23 4.68
C LEU A 103 -13.96 -2.51 5.98
N GLU A 104 -14.94 -3.41 5.92
CA GLU A 104 -15.80 -3.77 7.05
C GLU A 104 -15.10 -4.73 8.02
N LEU A 105 -14.43 -5.76 7.49
CA LEU A 105 -13.83 -6.79 8.34
C LEU A 105 -12.56 -6.28 9.04
N PRO A 106 -12.31 -6.69 10.30
CA PRO A 106 -11.10 -6.34 11.03
C PRO A 106 -9.86 -7.14 10.59
N TYR A 107 -9.99 -7.98 9.54
CA TYR A 107 -8.92 -8.87 9.12
C TYR A 107 -7.75 -8.09 8.52
N SER A 108 -6.56 -8.24 9.13
CA SER A 108 -5.32 -7.67 8.62
C SER A 108 -4.57 -8.66 7.74
N ASN A 109 -4.11 -8.20 6.57
CA ASN A 109 -3.23 -8.97 5.69
C ASN A 109 -1.86 -9.28 6.33
N ALA A 110 -1.54 -8.73 7.51
CA ALA A 110 -0.25 -8.94 8.18
C ALA A 110 0.10 -10.42 8.38
N LYS A 111 -0.86 -11.26 8.77
CA LYS A 111 -0.62 -12.71 8.98
C LYS A 111 -0.30 -13.42 7.66
N LEU A 112 -1.01 -13.06 6.59
CA LEU A 112 -0.79 -13.59 5.24
C LEU A 112 0.58 -13.15 4.69
N GLU A 113 0.92 -11.86 4.82
CA GLU A 113 2.23 -11.33 4.40
C GLU A 113 3.39 -11.95 5.19
N ALA A 114 3.23 -12.13 6.50
CA ALA A 114 4.24 -12.82 7.32
C ALA A 114 4.48 -14.25 6.81
N THR A 115 3.41 -14.97 6.46
CA THR A 115 3.48 -16.32 5.90
C THR A 115 4.13 -16.33 4.53
N ASN A 116 3.73 -15.42 3.63
CA ASN A 116 4.31 -15.29 2.30
C ASN A 116 5.80 -14.96 2.34
N ASN A 117 6.22 -14.05 3.23
CA ASN A 117 7.63 -13.70 3.40
C ASN A 117 8.44 -14.86 3.95
N PHE A 118 7.88 -15.62 4.90
CA PHE A 118 8.50 -16.83 5.41
C PHE A 118 8.71 -17.88 4.30
N ILE A 119 7.70 -18.14 3.49
CA ILE A 119 7.78 -19.05 2.34
C ILE A 119 8.85 -18.58 1.34
N LYS A 120 8.89 -17.27 1.05
CA LYS A 120 9.91 -16.67 0.17
C LYS A 120 11.33 -16.87 0.72
N VAL A 121 11.53 -16.74 2.04
CA VAL A 121 12.83 -17.01 2.69
C VAL A 121 13.22 -18.48 2.54
N ILE A 122 12.30 -19.41 2.78
CA ILE A 122 12.56 -20.85 2.59
C ILE A 122 12.96 -21.14 1.15
N LYS A 123 12.20 -20.61 0.18
CA LYS A 123 12.49 -20.79 -1.26
C LYS A 123 13.88 -20.25 -1.63
N ARG A 124 14.25 -19.07 -1.11
CA ARG A 124 15.56 -18.45 -1.35
C ARG A 124 16.70 -19.28 -0.75
N ASN A 125 16.54 -19.77 0.48
CA ASN A 125 17.57 -20.55 1.17
C ASN A 125 17.80 -21.93 0.56
N ALA A 126 16.81 -22.48 -0.13
CA ALA A 126 16.93 -23.77 -0.81
C ALA A 126 17.46 -23.66 -2.25
N PHE A 127 17.69 -22.44 -2.76
CA PHE A 127 18.01 -22.19 -4.17
C PHE A 127 16.96 -22.76 -5.14
N GLY A 128 15.70 -22.80 -4.70
CA GLY A 128 14.59 -23.41 -5.42
C GLY A 128 14.32 -24.87 -5.05
N PHE A 129 13.18 -25.39 -5.48
CA PHE A 129 12.79 -26.79 -5.28
C PHE A 129 12.39 -27.37 -6.63
N ARG A 130 12.91 -28.56 -6.95
CA ARG A 130 12.50 -29.30 -8.15
C ARG A 130 11.15 -30.00 -7.95
N ASN A 131 10.88 -30.47 -6.74
CA ASN A 131 9.65 -31.17 -6.37
C ASN A 131 8.80 -30.28 -5.44
N PHE A 132 7.54 -30.04 -5.81
CA PHE A 132 6.61 -29.19 -5.07
C PHE A 132 6.15 -29.80 -3.74
N ASP A 133 6.01 -31.12 -3.65
CA ASP A 133 5.67 -31.80 -2.41
C ASP A 133 6.78 -31.64 -1.37
N ASN A 134 8.04 -31.76 -1.79
CA ASN A 134 9.18 -31.49 -0.90
C ASN A 134 9.19 -30.04 -0.41
N PHE A 135 8.74 -29.08 -1.24
CA PHE A 135 8.60 -27.69 -0.84
C PHE A 135 7.50 -27.51 0.21
N LYS A 136 6.32 -28.09 -0.01
CA LYS A 136 5.20 -28.08 0.96
C LYS A 136 5.63 -28.67 2.30
N THR A 137 6.26 -29.84 2.27
CA THR A 137 6.74 -30.53 3.48
C THR A 137 7.72 -29.66 4.26
N ARG A 138 8.68 -29.02 3.57
CA ARG A 138 9.63 -28.12 4.23
C ARG A 138 8.97 -26.87 4.83
N ILE A 139 7.95 -26.30 4.18
CA ILE A 139 7.17 -25.19 4.74
C ILE A 139 6.46 -25.64 6.03
N LEU A 140 5.77 -26.78 5.99
CA LEU A 140 5.02 -27.31 7.14
C LEU A 140 5.94 -27.58 8.34
N ILE A 141 7.07 -28.27 8.11
CA ILE A 141 8.07 -28.53 9.15
C ILE A 141 8.57 -27.22 9.75
N ALA A 142 8.94 -26.25 8.92
CA ALA A 142 9.49 -24.99 9.40
C ALA A 142 8.46 -24.14 10.16
N LEU A 143 7.18 -24.19 9.76
CA LEU A 143 6.08 -23.55 10.50
C LEU A 143 5.85 -24.20 11.86
N ASN A 144 5.86 -25.53 11.93
CA ASN A 144 5.70 -26.27 13.19
C ASN A 144 6.85 -25.96 14.17
N ILE A 145 8.10 -26.00 13.71
CA ILE A 145 9.28 -25.64 14.53
C ILE A 145 9.14 -24.21 15.06
N LYS A 146 8.67 -23.27 14.23
CA LYS A 146 8.48 -21.88 14.67
C LYS A 146 7.41 -21.78 15.75
N LYS A 147 6.29 -22.50 15.60
CA LYS A 147 5.19 -22.55 16.57
C LYS A 147 5.67 -23.09 17.91
N GLU A 148 6.32 -24.25 17.93
CA GLU A 148 6.88 -24.86 19.15
C GLU A 148 7.84 -23.92 19.88
N ARG A 149 8.71 -23.22 19.15
CA ARG A 149 9.62 -22.23 19.75
C ARG A 149 8.88 -21.08 20.41
N THR A 150 7.82 -20.55 19.81
CA THR A 150 7.01 -19.49 20.43
C THR A 150 6.29 -19.99 21.67
N ASP A 151 5.70 -21.18 21.63
CA ASP A 151 4.97 -21.77 22.76
C ASP A 151 5.91 -22.00 23.96
N LEU A 152 7.14 -22.50 23.69
CA LEU A 152 8.19 -22.66 24.71
C LEU A 152 8.67 -21.35 25.34
N VAL A 153 8.63 -20.24 24.61
CA VAL A 153 9.03 -18.92 25.14
C VAL A 153 7.91 -18.33 25.99
N LEU A 154 6.65 -18.51 25.57
CA LEU A 154 5.48 -18.01 26.31
C LEU A 154 5.23 -18.79 27.61
N SER A 155 5.54 -20.08 27.66
CA SER A 155 5.39 -20.91 28.88
C SER A 155 6.46 -20.66 29.95
N ARG A 156 7.46 -19.83 29.67
CA ARG A 156 8.52 -19.42 30.61
C ARG A 156 8.25 -18.06 31.27
N LEU A 157 7.18 -17.38 30.88
CA LEU A 157 6.66 -16.16 31.50
C LEU A 157 5.54 -16.53 32.48
#